data_AF-A0A556MXC7-F1
#
_entry.id   AF-A0A556MXC7-F1
#
_cell.length_a   1.000
_cell.length_b   1.000
_cell.length_c   1.000
_cell.angle_alpha   90.00
_cell.angle_beta   90.00
_cell.angle_gamma   90.00
#
_symmetry.space_group_name_H-M   'P 1'
#
loop_
_entity.id
_entity.type
_entity.pdbx_description
1 polymer ?
#
loop_
_entity_poly.entity_id
_entity_poly.type
_entity_poly.pdbx_seq_one_letter_code
_entity_poly.pdbx_strand_id
1 'polypeptide(L)'
;MKRNLLLILLNFAAVTCFGQKISLTPVQNKGLKSILCDVDTVLFRRSVSTSVMLYKINNPTGSAHTPGTDEISNKFFIAVTNGDEVPDQILYSVGDFLGPKIIRFQAVKNDQYLLTIEYGVHKSRKRINLDISLDKVTVLK
;
A
#
# COMPACT_ATOMS: atom_id res chain seq x y z
N MET A 1 -3.85 -55.59 -27.74
CA MET A 1 -3.76 -54.23 -28.36
C MET A 1 -4.49 -53.14 -27.57
N LYS A 2 -5.76 -53.33 -27.14
CA LYS A 2 -6.56 -52.28 -26.47
C LYS A 2 -5.95 -51.70 -25.16
N ARG A 3 -5.23 -52.51 -24.37
CA ARG A 3 -4.60 -52.07 -23.10
C ARG A 3 -3.39 -51.15 -23.30
N ASN A 4 -2.65 -51.31 -24.40
CA ASN A 4 -1.48 -50.48 -24.70
C ASN A 4 -1.90 -49.13 -25.30
N LEU A 5 -3.04 -49.08 -26.01
CA LEU A 5 -3.62 -47.84 -26.53
C LEU A 5 -4.05 -46.90 -25.39
N LEU A 6 -4.62 -47.46 -24.31
CA LEU A 6 -5.03 -46.69 -23.13
C LEU A 6 -3.83 -46.03 -22.42
N LEU A 7 -2.71 -46.75 -22.31
CA LEU A 7 -1.47 -46.23 -21.70
C LEU A 7 -0.83 -45.12 -22.54
N ILE A 8 -0.91 -45.21 -23.87
CA ILE A 8 -0.42 -44.17 -24.79
C ILE A 8 -1.31 -42.91 -24.69
N LEU A 9 -2.63 -43.07 -24.64
CA LEU A 9 -3.57 -41.95 -24.46
C LEU A 9 -3.39 -41.24 -23.10
N LEU A 10 -3.11 -41.99 -22.02
CA LEU A 10 -2.88 -41.43 -20.69
C LEU A 10 -1.56 -40.62 -20.63
N ASN A 11 -0.53 -41.03 -21.37
CA ASN A 11 0.72 -40.27 -21.50
C ASN A 11 0.52 -38.99 -22.31
N PHE A 12 -0.30 -39.00 -23.36
CA PHE A 12 -0.61 -37.77 -24.12
C PHE A 12 -1.43 -36.75 -23.31
N ALA A 13 -2.33 -37.21 -22.43
CA ALA A 13 -3.08 -36.31 -21.56
C ALA A 13 -2.17 -35.60 -20.54
N ALA A 14 -1.12 -36.28 -20.04
CA ALA A 14 -0.20 -35.72 -19.05
C ALA A 14 0.74 -34.62 -19.61
N VAL A 15 0.94 -34.53 -20.93
CA VAL A 15 1.85 -33.55 -21.56
C VAL A 15 1.16 -32.19 -21.82
N THR A 16 -0.16 -32.09 -21.62
CA THR A 16 -0.91 -30.85 -21.90
C THR A 16 -1.01 -29.89 -20.72
N CYS A 17 -0.20 -30.08 -19.66
CA CYS A 17 -0.04 -29.08 -18.60
C CYS A 17 0.79 -27.89 -19.12
N PHE A 18 0.23 -27.13 -20.07
CA PHE A 18 0.76 -25.83 -20.47
C PHE A 18 0.56 -24.87 -19.29
N GLY A 19 1.58 -24.73 -18.47
CA GLY A 19 1.66 -23.66 -17.47
C GLY A 19 1.43 -22.31 -18.16
N GLN A 20 0.63 -21.45 -17.53
CA GLN A 20 0.34 -20.12 -18.05
C GLN A 20 1.66 -19.38 -18.35
N LYS A 21 1.85 -18.96 -19.61
CA LYS A 21 3.04 -18.18 -20.02
C LYS A 21 2.89 -16.75 -19.50
N ILE A 22 3.48 -16.47 -18.34
CA ILE A 22 3.53 -15.13 -17.77
C ILE A 22 4.53 -14.29 -18.58
N SER A 23 4.06 -13.20 -19.17
CA SER A 23 4.90 -12.21 -19.87
C SER A 23 4.88 -10.90 -19.09
N LEU A 24 6.06 -10.36 -18.80
CA LEU A 24 6.21 -9.07 -18.12
C LEU A 24 6.43 -7.98 -19.17
N THR A 25 5.63 -6.90 -19.10
CA THR A 25 5.80 -5.72 -19.95
C THR A 25 6.21 -4.53 -19.08
N PRO A 26 7.26 -3.77 -19.47
CA PRO A 26 7.68 -2.61 -18.70
C PRO A 26 6.64 -1.48 -18.79
N VAL A 27 6.29 -0.90 -17.65
CA VAL A 27 5.41 0.27 -17.58
C VAL A 27 6.20 1.52 -18.00
N GLN A 28 5.74 2.19 -19.06
CA GLN A 28 6.42 3.37 -19.64
C GLN A 28 6.02 4.70 -18.99
N ASN A 29 4.95 4.72 -18.18
CA ASN A 29 4.47 5.95 -17.55
C ASN A 29 5.44 6.40 -16.45
N LYS A 30 6.18 7.49 -16.71
CA LYS A 30 7.20 8.03 -15.80
C LYS A 30 6.62 8.47 -14.44
N GLY A 31 5.45 9.10 -14.43
CA GLY A 31 4.81 9.57 -13.20
C GLY A 31 4.38 8.41 -12.30
N LEU A 32 3.70 7.43 -12.89
CA LEU A 32 3.31 6.19 -12.22
C LEU A 32 4.54 5.42 -11.72
N LYS A 33 5.59 5.33 -12.55
CA LYS A 33 6.85 4.68 -12.16
C LYS A 33 7.48 5.36 -10.94
N SER A 34 7.56 6.69 -10.93
CA SER A 34 8.12 7.42 -9.77
C SER A 34 7.31 7.11 -8.52
N ILE A 35 5.99 7.32 -8.57
CA ILE A 35 5.11 7.11 -7.41
C ILE A 35 5.21 5.67 -6.89
N LEU A 36 5.06 4.67 -7.77
CA LEU A 36 5.05 3.27 -7.36
C LEU A 36 6.41 2.77 -6.89
N CYS A 37 7.52 3.30 -7.42
CA CYS A 37 8.86 2.94 -6.94
C CYS A 37 9.19 3.62 -5.60
N ASP A 38 8.55 4.74 -5.28
CA ASP A 38 8.79 5.48 -4.03
C ASP A 38 7.85 5.02 -2.89
N VAL A 39 6.85 4.19 -3.17
CA VAL A 39 5.95 3.59 -2.18
C VAL A 39 6.69 2.51 -1.38
N ASP A 40 6.84 2.75 -0.08
CA ASP A 40 7.49 1.85 0.89
C ASP A 40 6.49 0.89 1.55
N THR A 41 5.28 1.36 1.85
CA THR A 41 4.27 0.55 2.55
C THR A 41 2.89 0.85 2.00
N VAL A 42 2.09 -0.20 1.83
CA VAL A 42 0.66 -0.11 1.53
C VAL A 42 -0.09 -0.87 2.61
N LEU A 43 -0.94 -0.18 3.37
CA LEU A 43 -1.94 -0.82 4.23
C LEU A 43 -3.33 -0.58 3.69
N PHE A 44 -4.18 -1.59 3.81
CA PHE A 44 -5.53 -1.55 3.29
C PHE A 44 -6.54 -2.06 4.33
N ARG A 45 -7.64 -1.32 4.44
CA ARG A 45 -8.83 -1.75 5.18
C ARG A 45 -10.05 -1.46 4.31
N ARG A 46 -11.00 -2.40 4.33
CA ARG A 46 -12.25 -2.27 3.61
C ARG A 46 -13.39 -2.74 4.49
N SER A 47 -14.46 -1.97 4.51
CA SER A 47 -15.79 -2.34 4.98
C SER A 47 -16.72 -2.51 3.77
N VAL A 48 -18.01 -2.70 4.03
CA VAL A 48 -19.03 -2.80 2.97
C VAL A 48 -19.15 -1.47 2.21
N SER A 49 -19.05 -0.34 2.92
CA SER A 49 -19.36 1.00 2.43
C SER A 49 -18.13 1.88 2.22
N THR A 50 -16.99 1.56 2.83
CA THR A 50 -15.78 2.41 2.77
C THR A 50 -14.51 1.55 2.63
N SER A 51 -13.53 2.08 1.90
CA SER A 51 -12.18 1.54 1.88
C SER A 51 -11.16 2.63 2.16
N VAL A 52 -10.15 2.28 2.95
CA VAL A 52 -9.06 3.17 3.33
C VAL A 52 -7.74 2.52 2.93
N MET A 53 -7.00 3.21 2.07
CA MET A 53 -5.65 2.85 1.65
C MET A 53 -4.65 3.85 2.22
N LEU A 54 -3.63 3.33 2.88
CA LEU A 54 -2.54 4.12 3.44
C LEU A 54 -1.27 3.78 2.67
N TYR A 55 -0.69 4.80 2.04
CA TYR A 55 0.60 4.70 1.36
C TYR A 55 1.65 5.44 2.16
N LYS A 56 2.75 4.78 2.50
CA LYS A 56 3.97 5.44 2.97
C LYS A 56 4.87 5.66 1.77
N ILE A 57 5.21 6.90 1.48
CA ILE A 57 6.11 7.27 0.38
C ILE A 57 7.42 7.80 0.98
N ASN A 58 8.54 7.34 0.42
CA ASN A 58 9.86 7.88 0.73
C ASN A 58 10.00 9.25 0.07
N ASN A 59 10.32 10.27 0.86
CA ASN A 59 10.78 11.51 0.25
C ASN A 59 12.23 11.30 -0.20
N PRO A 60 12.57 11.63 -1.46
CA PRO A 60 13.96 11.59 -1.89
C PRO A 60 14.80 12.50 -1.01
N THR A 61 16.00 12.05 -0.65
CA THR A 61 16.95 12.88 0.11
C THR A 61 17.35 14.07 -0.76
N GLY A 62 17.10 15.29 -0.25
CA GLY A 62 17.67 16.49 -0.85
C GLY A 62 19.20 16.36 -0.80
N SER A 63 19.88 16.68 -1.89
CA SER A 63 21.30 16.38 -2.19
C SER A 63 22.35 17.04 -1.28
N ALA A 64 22.10 17.22 0.02
CA ALA A 64 23.10 17.61 0.99
C ALA A 64 23.83 16.34 1.48
N HIS A 65 24.99 16.06 0.88
CA HIS A 65 25.95 15.03 1.28
C HIS A 65 26.59 15.33 2.65
N THR A 66 25.78 15.61 3.67
CA THR A 66 26.24 15.88 5.03
C THR A 66 26.28 14.55 5.81
N PRO A 67 27.44 14.13 6.31
CA PRO A 67 27.53 12.95 7.17
C PRO A 67 26.61 13.13 8.39
N GLY A 68 25.62 12.25 8.54
CA GLY A 68 24.66 12.28 9.65
C GLY A 68 23.30 12.94 9.35
N THR A 69 23.05 13.40 8.12
CA THR A 69 21.74 13.94 7.69
C THR A 69 20.95 13.00 6.77
N ASP A 70 21.38 11.76 6.61
CA ASP A 70 20.76 10.73 5.77
C ASP A 70 19.44 10.16 6.35
N GLU A 71 18.77 10.94 7.20
CA GLU A 71 17.47 10.54 7.74
C GLU A 71 16.40 10.74 6.66
N ILE A 72 16.02 9.63 6.04
CA ILE A 72 14.93 9.60 5.05
C ILE A 72 13.64 10.05 5.76
N SER A 73 13.06 11.14 5.27
CA SER A 73 11.72 11.54 5.66
C SER A 73 10.68 10.81 4.82
N ASN A 74 9.50 10.64 5.40
CA ASN A 74 8.41 9.92 4.79
C ASN A 74 7.11 10.71 4.91
N LYS A 75 6.31 10.64 3.85
CA LYS A 75 4.95 11.15 3.83
C LYS A 75 3.98 9.98 3.80
N PHE A 76 2.88 10.11 4.51
CA PHE A 76 1.74 9.19 4.35
C PHE A 76 0.68 9.84 3.49
N PHE A 77 0.13 9.06 2.58
CA PHE A 77 -1.08 9.38 1.83
C PHE A 77 -2.20 8.47 2.28
N ILE A 78 -3.36 9.04 2.60
CA ILE A 78 -4.54 8.34 3.08
C ILE A 78 -5.61 8.54 2.02
N ALA A 79 -5.87 7.50 1.23
CA ALA A 79 -6.99 7.49 0.29
C ALA A 79 -8.21 6.87 0.99
N VAL A 80 -9.34 7.55 0.91
CA VAL A 80 -10.63 7.08 1.41
C VAL A 80 -11.60 7.05 0.23
N THR A 81 -12.27 5.91 0.07
CA THR A 81 -13.14 5.63 -1.09
C THR A 81 -14.45 5.00 -0.62
N ASN A 82 -15.60 5.49 -1.06
CA ASN A 82 -16.90 4.82 -0.80
C ASN A 82 -17.07 3.56 -1.67
N GLY A 83 -18.07 2.75 -1.34
CA GLY A 83 -18.38 1.47 -1.99
C GLY A 83 -19.30 1.55 -3.22
N ASP A 84 -19.57 2.73 -3.75
CA ASP A 84 -20.55 2.94 -4.83
C ASP A 84 -19.99 2.65 -6.23
N GLU A 85 -20.87 2.53 -7.24
CA GLU A 85 -20.49 2.23 -8.64
C GLU A 85 -19.56 3.28 -9.26
N VAL A 86 -19.75 4.55 -8.86
CA VAL A 86 -18.85 5.66 -9.16
C VAL A 86 -18.35 6.21 -7.83
N PRO A 87 -17.24 5.68 -7.31
CA PRO A 87 -16.90 5.96 -5.95
C PRO A 87 -16.25 7.34 -5.81
N ASP A 88 -16.75 8.13 -4.87
CA ASP A 88 -16.09 9.31 -4.34
C ASP A 88 -14.77 8.91 -3.68
N GLN A 89 -13.72 9.63 -4.04
CA GLN A 89 -12.35 9.39 -3.59
C GLN A 89 -11.78 10.66 -3.01
N ILE A 90 -11.29 10.57 -1.77
CA ILE A 90 -10.60 11.67 -1.12
C ILE A 90 -9.20 11.22 -0.74
N LEU A 91 -8.20 12.03 -1.11
CA LEU A 91 -6.80 11.77 -0.82
C LEU A 91 -6.27 12.84 0.15
N TYR A 92 -5.80 12.39 1.30
CA TYR A 92 -5.13 13.22 2.28
C TYR A 92 -3.64 12.92 2.30
N SER A 93 -2.84 13.89 2.73
CA SER A 93 -1.41 13.67 2.98
C SER A 93 -1.03 14.19 4.38
N VAL A 94 -0.09 13.51 5.02
CA VAL A 94 0.39 13.84 6.36
C VAL A 94 1.86 13.42 6.51
N GLY A 95 2.71 14.32 7.01
CA GLY A 95 4.19 14.21 6.99
C GLY A 95 4.80 15.61 7.04
N ASP A 96 6.09 15.85 6.80
CA ASP A 96 7.20 14.96 6.46
C ASP A 96 7.85 14.38 7.74
N PHE A 97 7.63 13.09 7.99
CA PHE A 97 8.05 12.46 9.23
C PHE A 97 9.42 11.81 9.11
N LEU A 98 10.27 11.98 10.13
CA LEU A 98 11.54 11.26 10.23
C LEU A 98 11.29 9.86 10.80
N GLY A 99 11.68 8.83 10.05
CA GLY A 99 11.57 7.42 10.45
C GLY A 99 10.21 7.01 11.03
N PRO A 100 9.08 7.32 10.40
CA PRO A 100 7.77 7.01 10.97
C PRO A 100 7.48 5.52 10.96
N LYS A 101 6.67 5.10 11.92
CA LYS A 101 6.17 3.76 12.10
C LYS A 101 4.68 3.80 12.38
N ILE A 102 3.91 2.96 11.69
CA ILE A 102 2.50 2.76 11.99
C ILE A 102 2.44 1.85 13.23
N ILE A 103 1.92 2.40 14.32
CA ILE A 103 1.77 1.66 15.59
C ILE A 103 0.42 0.96 15.64
N ARG A 104 -0.61 1.59 15.07
CA ARG A 104 -1.98 1.10 15.11
C ARG A 104 -2.72 1.52 13.86
N PHE A 105 -3.44 0.58 13.25
CA PHE A 105 -4.42 0.90 12.21
C PHE A 105 -5.60 -0.07 12.31
N GLN A 106 -6.72 0.42 12.85
CA GLN A 106 -7.88 -0.41 13.15
C GLN A 106 -9.19 0.33 12.94
N ALA A 107 -10.26 -0.43 12.70
CA ALA A 107 -11.62 0.09 12.78
C ALA A 107 -11.97 0.36 14.26
N VAL A 108 -12.78 1.39 14.50
CA VAL A 108 -13.29 1.75 15.83
C VAL A 108 -14.80 1.61 15.89
N LYS A 109 -15.50 2.16 14.89
CA LYS A 109 -16.95 2.10 14.71
C LYS A 109 -17.24 2.18 13.20
N ASN A 110 -18.44 1.80 12.76
CA ASN A 110 -18.90 1.83 11.36
C ASN A 110 -18.17 2.88 10.49
N ASP A 111 -17.34 2.41 9.55
CA ASP A 111 -16.57 3.21 8.59
C ASP A 111 -15.60 4.27 9.17
N GLN A 112 -15.26 4.11 10.45
CA GLN A 112 -14.33 4.96 11.17
C GLN A 112 -13.09 4.17 11.58
N TYR A 113 -11.92 4.71 11.24
CA TYR A 113 -10.62 4.09 11.48
C TYR A 113 -9.73 5.00 12.30
N LEU A 114 -9.03 4.41 13.28
CA LEU A 114 -7.98 5.06 14.05
C LEU A 114 -6.63 4.61 13.51
N LEU A 115 -5.85 5.59 13.08
CA LEU A 115 -4.46 5.43 12.67
C LEU A 115 -3.54 6.14 13.65
N THR A 116 -2.63 5.40 14.29
CA THR A 116 -1.59 5.96 15.15
C THR A 116 -0.24 5.84 14.45
N ILE A 117 0.40 6.97 14.22
CA ILE A 117 1.74 7.06 13.63
C ILE A 117 2.70 7.58 14.70
N GLU A 118 3.81 6.89 14.87
CA GLU A 118 4.92 7.32 15.71
C GLU A 118 6.11 7.73 14.83
N TYR A 119 6.74 8.86 15.11
CA TYR A 119 7.82 9.40 14.27
C TYR A 119 8.84 10.19 15.10
N GLY A 120 10.03 10.41 14.54
CA GLY A 120 11.13 11.13 15.18
C GLY A 120 12.34 10.25 15.50
N VAL A 121 13.41 10.91 15.94
CA VAL A 121 14.73 10.30 16.13
C VAL A 121 14.81 9.53 17.45
N HIS A 122 15.20 8.26 17.37
CA HIS A 122 15.49 7.38 18.51
C HIS A 122 14.57 7.54 19.74
N LYS A 123 15.04 8.21 20.79
CA LYS A 123 14.36 8.34 22.09
C LYS A 123 13.34 9.49 22.14
N SER A 124 13.30 10.35 21.12
CA SER A 124 12.44 11.55 21.06
C SER A 124 11.28 11.37 20.09
N ARG A 125 10.69 10.18 20.07
CA ARG A 125 9.57 9.86 19.17
C ARG A 125 8.27 10.48 19.65
N LYS A 126 7.56 11.13 18.73
CA LYS A 126 6.22 11.70 18.91
C LYS A 126 5.19 10.78 18.31
N ARG A 127 3.94 10.93 18.75
CA ARG A 127 2.79 10.21 18.19
C ARG A 127 1.74 11.18 17.71
N ILE A 128 1.13 10.85 16.58
CA ILE A 128 -0.12 11.46 16.13
C ILE A 128 -1.17 10.37 15.99
N ASN A 129 -2.40 10.73 16.31
CA ASN A 129 -3.57 9.89 16.14
C ASN A 129 -4.46 10.58 15.11
N LEU A 130 -4.86 9.82 14.09
CA LEU A 130 -5.71 10.28 13.01
C LEU A 130 -7.02 9.49 13.08
N ASP A 131 -8.11 10.23 13.11
CA ASP A 131 -9.46 9.70 12.95
C ASP A 131 -9.87 9.85 11.48
N ILE A 132 -10.20 8.73 10.85
CA ILE A 132 -10.44 8.63 9.41
C ILE A 132 -11.87 8.14 9.22
N SER A 133 -12.69 8.94 8.53
CA SER A 133 -14.02 8.57 8.03
C SER A 133 -14.13 8.87 6.54
N LEU A 134 -15.24 8.47 5.92
CA LEU A 134 -15.53 8.76 4.52
C LEU A 134 -15.43 10.26 4.21
N ASP A 135 -15.99 11.09 5.09
CA ASP A 135 -16.08 12.53 4.84
C ASP A 135 -14.77 13.28 5.11
N LYS A 136 -13.97 12.80 6.08
CA LYS A 136 -12.80 13.55 6.56
C LYS A 136 -11.74 12.71 7.26
N VAL A 137 -10.53 13.25 7.26
CA VAL A 137 -9.44 12.83 8.13
C VAL A 137 -9.12 13.96 9.11
N THR A 138 -9.09 13.67 10.41
CA THR A 138 -8.81 14.66 11.46
C THR A 138 -7.73 14.20 12.42
N VAL A 139 -6.91 15.13 12.89
CA VAL A 139 -5.91 14.88 13.93
C VAL A 139 -6.60 14.94 15.29
N LEU A 140 -6.50 13.86 16.06
CA LEU A 140 -6.97 13.81 17.44
C LEU A 140 -5.94 14.47 18.36
N LYS A 141 -6.42 15.35 19.25
CA LYS A 141 -5.61 16.00 20.29
C LYS A 141 -5.38 15.08 21.48
#